data_AF-A0A9J6P7G1-F1
#
_entry.id   AF-A0A9J6P7G1-F1
#
_cell.length_a   1.000
_cell.length_b   1.000
_cell.length_c   1.000
_cell.angle_alpha   90.00
_cell.angle_beta   90.00
_cell.angle_gamma   90.00
#
_symmetry.space_group_name_H-M   'P 1'
#
loop_
_entity.id
_entity.type
_entity.pdbx_description
1 polymer ?
#
loop_
_entity_poly.entity_id
_entity_poly.type
_entity_poly.pdbx_seq_one_letter_code
_entity_poly.pdbx_strand_id
1 'polypeptide(L)'
;MKTKAMIAAVLLGTGIVLSGCGSNEATANNGQNQKQVQNDKSNKEAAENEKKSDLNYTLSGEVLENEDRNIKVSYPQIKDFPGELSKDYLNQSLIKNAQVYLDNEAYSDVEIDYEITRMDENILSVVFKGTAKIDGVGEVTVQNSVSLDITSTNEIAYSNLVNDAETETKVREILNQKAIDNGIEGGLEAEGIRVYFNGDDVVFYYMPLDDSAKEFIELSVPQSELEGIINTEFGEHPAS
;
A
#
# COMPACT_ATOMS: atom_id res chain seq x y z
N MET A 1 30.37 4.34 -50.39
CA MET A 1 29.28 3.76 -51.19
C MET A 1 28.06 3.62 -50.30
N LYS A 2 26.90 4.10 -50.76
CA LYS A 2 25.63 4.13 -50.04
C LYS A 2 24.83 2.84 -50.32
N THR A 3 24.14 2.30 -49.32
CA THR A 3 22.96 1.42 -49.46
C THR A 3 22.30 1.33 -48.08
N LYS A 4 21.34 2.21 -47.77
CA LYS A 4 19.87 2.10 -47.94
C LYS A 4 19.20 1.08 -47.00
N ALA A 5 18.38 1.66 -46.12
CA ALA A 5 17.45 1.03 -45.19
C ALA A 5 16.31 0.26 -45.88
N MET A 6 15.68 -0.66 -45.14
CA MET A 6 14.34 -1.16 -45.46
C MET A 6 13.54 -1.36 -44.17
N ILE A 7 12.53 -0.51 -44.00
CA ILE A 7 11.45 -0.61 -43.00
C ILE A 7 10.32 -1.38 -43.68
N ALA A 8 9.73 -2.36 -43.00
CA ALA A 8 8.49 -3.01 -43.43
C ALA A 8 7.42 -2.78 -42.36
N ALA A 9 6.46 -1.90 -42.66
CA ALA A 9 5.22 -1.76 -41.93
C ALA A 9 4.15 -2.65 -42.58
N VAL A 10 3.41 -3.40 -41.77
CA VAL A 10 2.23 -4.16 -42.21
C VAL A 10 1.01 -3.56 -41.53
N LEU A 11 0.10 -3.03 -42.34
CA LEU A 11 -1.18 -2.43 -42.00
C LEU A 11 -2.27 -3.16 -42.81
N LEU A 12 -3.13 -3.94 -42.15
CA LEU A 12 -4.38 -4.52 -42.68
C LEU A 12 -5.25 -4.85 -41.44
N GLY A 13 -6.54 -4.55 -41.35
CA GLY A 13 -7.49 -3.91 -42.23
C GLY A 13 -8.81 -3.75 -41.46
N THR A 14 -9.54 -2.67 -41.74
CA THR A 14 -10.86 -2.36 -41.20
C THR A 14 -11.94 -3.17 -41.91
N GLY A 15 -12.84 -3.80 -41.13
CA GLY A 15 -14.07 -4.42 -41.62
C GLY A 15 -15.28 -3.74 -41.00
N ILE A 16 -15.99 -2.92 -41.80
CA ILE A 16 -17.32 -2.40 -41.52
C ILE A 16 -18.33 -3.36 -42.15
N VAL A 17 -19.35 -3.78 -41.40
CA VAL A 17 -20.58 -4.33 -41.98
C VAL A 17 -21.78 -3.65 -41.32
N LEU A 18 -22.47 -2.82 -42.11
CA LEU A 18 -23.79 -2.25 -41.84
C LEU A 18 -24.84 -3.05 -42.63
N SER A 19 -25.90 -3.48 -41.95
CA SER A 19 -27.21 -3.89 -42.47
C SER A 19 -28.10 -4.06 -41.22
N GLY A 20 -29.29 -3.49 -41.03
CA GLY A 20 -30.20 -2.80 -41.93
C GLY A 20 -31.63 -3.36 -41.70
N CYS A 21 -32.57 -2.45 -41.44
CA CYS A 21 -34.04 -2.55 -41.59
C CYS A 21 -34.91 -3.14 -40.47
N GLY A 22 -35.85 -2.32 -40.02
CA GLY A 22 -37.02 -2.68 -39.22
C GLY A 22 -37.87 -1.45 -38.88
N SER A 23 -38.60 -0.91 -39.86
CA SER A 23 -39.53 0.22 -39.74
C SER A 23 -40.92 -0.21 -39.20
N ASN A 24 -41.52 0.59 -38.32
CA ASN A 24 -42.91 1.04 -38.48
C ASN A 24 -43.25 2.23 -37.55
N GLU A 25 -43.98 3.17 -38.14
CA GLU A 25 -44.40 4.48 -37.63
C GLU A 25 -45.65 4.44 -36.71
N ALA A 26 -45.93 5.65 -36.17
CA ALA A 26 -47.19 6.21 -35.66
C ALA A 26 -47.24 6.29 -34.12
N THR A 27 -47.54 7.41 -33.45
CA THR A 27 -48.14 8.70 -33.83
C THR A 27 -47.76 9.74 -32.75
N ALA A 28 -47.67 11.02 -33.12
CA ALA A 28 -47.52 12.14 -32.19
C ALA A 28 -48.78 12.38 -31.35
N ASN A 29 -48.63 12.64 -30.03
CA ASN A 29 -49.32 13.77 -29.40
C ASN A 29 -48.64 14.24 -28.11
N ASN A 30 -48.78 15.54 -27.89
CA ASN A 30 -48.09 16.41 -26.96
C ASN A 30 -48.75 16.41 -25.56
N GLY A 31 -47.97 16.51 -24.47
CA GLY A 31 -48.56 16.76 -23.14
C GLY A 31 -47.73 16.35 -21.92
N GLN A 32 -46.82 17.25 -21.52
CA GLN A 32 -46.41 17.57 -20.14
C GLN A 32 -45.93 16.45 -19.18
N ASN A 33 -44.62 16.51 -18.89
CA ASN A 33 -44.05 16.77 -17.56
C ASN A 33 -44.33 15.75 -16.43
N GLN A 34 -43.35 14.89 -16.11
CA GLN A 34 -42.46 15.09 -14.95
C GLN A 34 -41.41 13.97 -14.83
N LYS A 35 -40.23 14.42 -14.41
CA LYS A 35 -38.99 13.70 -14.14
C LYS A 35 -39.14 12.65 -13.02
N GLN A 36 -38.59 11.46 -13.23
CA GLN A 36 -37.63 10.85 -12.30
C GLN A 36 -36.87 9.74 -13.03
N VAL A 37 -35.63 10.06 -13.40
CA VAL A 37 -34.66 9.11 -13.93
C VAL A 37 -33.85 8.61 -12.73
N GLN A 38 -33.80 7.29 -12.60
CA GLN A 38 -32.83 6.50 -11.86
C GLN A 38 -31.43 7.09 -11.99
N ASN A 39 -30.62 7.00 -10.94
CA ASN A 39 -29.23 6.66 -11.15
C ASN A 39 -28.65 5.95 -9.94
N ASP A 40 -28.27 4.70 -10.21
CA ASP A 40 -27.27 3.91 -9.54
C ASP A 40 -26.10 4.76 -9.03
N LYS A 41 -25.74 4.56 -7.77
CA LYS A 41 -24.34 4.54 -7.36
C LYS A 41 -24.11 3.24 -6.60
N SER A 42 -23.72 2.27 -7.42
CA SER A 42 -22.90 1.10 -7.13
C SER A 42 -22.15 1.20 -5.79
N ASN A 43 -22.50 0.26 -4.90
CA ASN A 43 -21.58 -0.32 -3.94
C ASN A 43 -20.22 -0.57 -4.58
N LYS A 44 -19.15 -0.20 -3.89
CA LYS A 44 -17.84 -0.82 -4.07
C LYS A 44 -17.60 -1.62 -2.81
N GLU A 45 -18.04 -2.87 -2.88
CA GLU A 45 -17.82 -3.90 -1.88
C GLU A 45 -16.33 -4.06 -1.64
N ALA A 46 -15.97 -3.96 -0.36
CA ALA A 46 -14.77 -4.55 0.19
C ALA A 46 -14.77 -6.05 -0.13
N ALA A 47 -13.65 -6.56 -0.60
CA ALA A 47 -13.46 -7.99 -0.78
C ALA A 47 -13.44 -8.66 0.61
N GLU A 48 -14.60 -9.13 1.06
CA GLU A 48 -14.69 -10.24 2.01
C GLU A 48 -14.14 -11.48 1.31
N ASN A 49 -12.98 -11.96 1.75
CA ASN A 49 -12.58 -13.34 1.52
C ASN A 49 -12.50 -14.04 2.86
N GLU A 50 -13.34 -15.07 2.98
CA GLU A 50 -13.73 -15.74 4.19
C GLU A 50 -12.58 -16.52 4.85
N LYS A 51 -12.02 -15.94 5.91
CA LYS A 51 -11.77 -16.67 7.15
C LYS A 51 -12.30 -15.76 8.24
N LYS A 52 -13.49 -16.07 8.77
CA LYS A 52 -14.01 -15.37 9.95
C LYS A 52 -13.09 -15.73 11.10
N SER A 53 -12.01 -14.98 11.19
CA SER A 53 -10.95 -15.15 12.16
C SER A 53 -11.55 -14.77 13.50
N ASP A 54 -11.33 -15.60 14.52
CA ASP A 54 -11.69 -15.32 15.92
C ASP A 54 -10.79 -14.21 16.51
N LEU A 55 -10.55 -13.15 15.72
CA LEU A 55 -9.78 -12.00 16.16
C LEU A 55 -10.55 -11.31 17.27
N ASN A 56 -9.81 -10.95 18.30
CA ASN A 56 -10.28 -10.11 19.39
C ASN A 56 -10.30 -8.63 19.02
N TYR A 57 -10.24 -8.27 17.73
CA TYR A 57 -10.30 -6.90 17.26
C TYR A 57 -10.87 -6.79 15.85
N THR A 58 -11.37 -5.60 15.52
CA THR A 58 -11.85 -5.23 14.19
C THR A 58 -11.16 -3.95 13.73
N LEU A 59 -11.30 -3.59 12.45
CA LEU A 59 -10.74 -2.36 11.89
C LEU A 59 -11.85 -1.49 11.31
N SER A 60 -11.77 -0.17 11.50
CA SER A 60 -12.51 0.82 10.71
C SER A 60 -11.53 1.70 9.92
N GLY A 61 -11.95 2.16 8.75
CA GLY A 61 -11.21 3.18 8.02
C GLY A 61 -11.58 4.58 8.53
N GLU A 62 -10.56 5.41 8.73
CA GLU A 62 -10.67 6.82 9.10
C GLU A 62 -9.88 7.67 8.10
N VAL A 63 -10.14 8.98 8.07
CA VAL A 63 -9.43 9.91 7.17
C VAL A 63 -9.01 11.16 7.95
N LEU A 64 -7.75 11.56 7.80
CA LEU A 64 -7.26 12.88 8.20
C LEU A 64 -7.21 13.80 6.99
N GLU A 65 -7.78 15.00 7.12
CA GLU A 65 -7.86 15.97 6.02
C GLU A 65 -7.44 17.38 6.46
N ASN A 66 -6.82 18.12 5.53
CA ASN A 66 -6.60 19.57 5.63
C ASN A 66 -6.89 20.19 4.26
N GLU A 67 -8.05 20.84 4.14
CA GLU A 67 -8.53 21.39 2.86
C GLU A 67 -7.62 22.52 2.33
N ASP A 68 -7.09 23.37 3.21
CA ASP A 68 -6.26 24.53 2.82
C ASP A 68 -4.97 24.12 2.10
N ARG A 69 -4.41 22.96 2.46
CA ARG A 69 -3.20 22.39 1.84
C ARG A 69 -3.46 21.19 0.95
N ASN A 70 -4.73 20.86 0.69
CA ASN A 70 -5.14 19.70 -0.10
C ASN A 70 -4.48 18.39 0.41
N ILE A 71 -4.64 18.11 1.71
CA ILE A 71 -4.12 16.90 2.35
C ILE A 71 -5.28 15.96 2.64
N LYS A 72 -5.14 14.69 2.25
CA LYS A 72 -6.03 13.60 2.57
C LYS A 72 -5.22 12.32 2.81
N VAL A 73 -5.34 11.77 4.01
CA VAL A 73 -4.67 10.52 4.39
C VAL A 73 -5.66 9.57 5.04
N SER A 74 -5.95 8.46 4.37
CA SER A 74 -6.74 7.36 4.91
C SER A 74 -5.87 6.49 5.82
N TYR A 75 -6.41 6.03 6.95
CA TYR A 75 -5.72 5.11 7.86
C TYR A 75 -6.69 4.17 8.58
N PRO A 76 -6.28 2.96 8.97
CA PRO A 76 -7.11 2.08 9.76
C PRO A 76 -7.05 2.44 11.23
N GLN A 77 -8.13 2.17 11.94
CA GLN A 77 -8.21 2.26 13.39
C GLN A 77 -8.73 0.94 13.97
N ILE A 78 -8.02 0.41 14.98
CA ILE A 78 -8.42 -0.77 15.73
C ILE A 78 -9.61 -0.45 16.62
N LYS A 79 -10.63 -1.32 16.54
CA LYS A 79 -11.84 -1.33 17.38
C LYS A 79 -11.96 -2.68 18.09
N ASP A 80 -12.78 -2.72 19.13
CA ASP A 80 -13.13 -3.93 19.90
C ASP A 80 -11.95 -4.70 20.55
N PHE A 81 -10.76 -4.10 20.62
CA PHE A 81 -9.56 -4.72 21.20
C PHE A 81 -9.64 -4.87 22.73
N PRO A 82 -9.23 -6.02 23.31
CA PRO A 82 -9.23 -6.21 24.75
C PRO A 82 -8.16 -5.36 25.44
N GLY A 83 -8.60 -4.35 26.18
CA GLY A 83 -7.72 -3.42 26.89
C GLY A 83 -7.64 -2.07 26.18
N GLU A 84 -8.22 -1.06 26.79
CA GLU A 84 -8.30 0.28 26.20
C GLU A 84 -6.92 0.94 26.03
N LEU A 85 -6.02 0.79 27.01
CA LEU A 85 -4.66 1.33 26.93
C LEU A 85 -3.88 0.69 25.77
N SER A 86 -3.94 -0.63 25.66
CA SER A 86 -3.30 -1.41 24.59
C SER A 86 -3.83 -1.01 23.21
N LYS A 87 -5.15 -0.87 23.09
CA LYS A 87 -5.81 -0.35 21.88
C LYS A 87 -5.32 1.04 21.51
N ASP A 88 -5.21 1.94 22.49
CA ASP A 88 -4.75 3.31 22.28
C ASP A 88 -3.29 3.33 21.82
N TYR A 89 -2.41 2.51 22.40
CA TYR A 89 -1.02 2.38 21.94
C TYR A 89 -0.93 1.91 20.50
N LEU A 90 -1.67 0.86 20.13
CA LEU A 90 -1.68 0.36 18.75
C LEU A 90 -2.22 1.42 17.77
N ASN A 91 -3.30 2.11 18.13
CA ASN A 91 -3.88 3.18 17.31
C ASN A 91 -2.95 4.40 17.19
N GLN A 92 -2.13 4.70 18.20
CA GLN A 92 -1.12 5.75 18.12
C GLN A 92 -0.07 5.46 17.04
N SER A 93 0.39 4.20 16.90
CA SER A 93 1.31 3.83 15.82
C SER A 93 0.68 3.98 14.43
N LEU A 94 -0.60 3.60 14.29
CA LEU A 94 -1.33 3.73 13.02
C LEU A 94 -1.52 5.20 12.62
N ILE A 95 -2.04 6.04 13.52
CA ILE A 95 -2.34 7.44 13.20
C ILE A 95 -1.07 8.28 13.00
N LYS A 96 0.05 7.95 13.66
CA LYS A 96 1.31 8.69 13.53
C LYS A 96 1.78 8.80 12.08
N ASN A 97 1.56 7.75 11.28
CA ASN A 97 1.93 7.74 9.86
C ASN A 97 1.06 8.67 9.00
N ALA A 98 -0.18 8.92 9.42
CA ALA A 98 -1.05 9.90 8.77
C ALA A 98 -0.80 11.33 9.28
N GLN A 99 -0.57 11.49 10.58
CA GLN A 99 -0.47 12.79 11.24
C GLN A 99 0.75 13.62 10.78
N VAL A 100 1.86 12.97 10.38
CA VAL A 100 3.09 13.66 9.95
C VAL A 100 2.87 14.68 8.83
N TYR A 101 1.91 14.43 7.93
CA TYR A 101 1.59 15.32 6.82
C TYR A 101 0.81 16.56 7.27
N LEU A 102 0.00 16.42 8.32
CA LEU A 102 -0.76 17.52 8.90
C LEU A 102 0.15 18.38 9.79
N ASP A 103 1.08 17.78 10.53
CA ASP A 103 1.94 18.48 11.49
C ASP A 103 3.08 19.27 10.82
N ASN A 104 3.47 18.88 9.61
CA ASN A 104 4.57 19.52 8.89
C ASN A 104 4.03 20.39 7.75
N GLU A 105 4.21 21.70 7.88
CA GLU A 105 3.75 22.72 6.93
C GLU A 105 4.39 22.62 5.54
N ALA A 106 5.52 21.92 5.39
CA ALA A 106 6.19 21.73 4.11
C ALA A 106 5.44 20.80 3.15
N TYR A 107 4.44 20.05 3.64
CA TYR A 107 3.61 19.17 2.82
C TYR A 107 2.33 19.86 2.34
N SER A 108 2.02 19.61 1.07
CA SER A 108 0.76 19.96 0.39
C SER A 108 0.41 18.88 -0.64
N ASP A 109 -0.80 18.93 -1.20
CA ASP A 109 -1.25 18.02 -2.26
C ASP A 109 -0.95 16.55 -1.92
N VAL A 110 -1.38 16.12 -0.73
CA VAL A 110 -1.12 14.78 -0.20
C VAL A 110 -2.35 13.91 -0.41
N GLU A 111 -2.18 12.79 -1.10
CA GLU A 111 -3.20 11.77 -1.28
C GLU A 111 -2.60 10.41 -0.95
N ILE A 112 -2.94 9.88 0.21
CA ILE A 112 -2.40 8.61 0.72
C ILE A 112 -3.56 7.72 1.14
N ASP A 113 -3.56 6.49 0.62
CA ASP A 113 -4.42 5.41 1.06
C ASP A 113 -3.61 4.34 1.79
N TYR A 114 -4.31 3.39 2.39
CA TYR A 114 -3.70 2.27 3.09
C TYR A 114 -4.20 0.92 2.57
N GLU A 115 -3.36 -0.09 2.76
CA GLU A 115 -3.66 -1.49 2.50
C GLU A 115 -3.32 -2.32 3.75
N ILE A 116 -4.25 -3.17 4.19
CA ILE A 116 -3.99 -4.15 5.24
C ILE A 116 -3.36 -5.37 4.57
N THR A 117 -2.06 -5.57 4.78
CA THR A 117 -1.26 -6.63 4.13
C THR A 117 -1.16 -7.89 4.98
N ARG A 118 -1.39 -7.78 6.30
CA ARG A 118 -1.58 -8.92 7.20
C ARG A 118 -2.49 -8.55 8.36
N MET A 119 -3.39 -9.46 8.71
CA MET A 119 -4.30 -9.30 9.86
C MET A 119 -4.59 -10.67 10.45
N ASP A 120 -3.92 -11.00 11.55
CA ASP A 120 -4.12 -12.22 12.32
C ASP A 120 -3.97 -11.97 13.84
N GLU A 121 -4.01 -13.02 14.64
CA GLU A 121 -3.94 -12.92 16.11
C GLU A 121 -2.57 -12.41 16.64
N ASN A 122 -1.54 -12.43 15.80
CA ASN A 122 -0.16 -12.08 16.17
C ASN A 122 0.28 -10.78 15.50
N ILE A 123 -0.08 -10.55 14.23
CA ILE A 123 0.42 -9.43 13.45
C ILE A 123 -0.72 -8.67 12.76
N LEU A 124 -0.70 -7.35 12.93
CA LEU A 124 -1.37 -6.40 12.04
C LEU A 124 -0.31 -5.64 11.25
N SER A 125 -0.33 -5.77 9.92
CA SER A 125 0.57 -5.06 9.02
C SER A 125 -0.24 -4.21 8.04
N VAL A 126 0.14 -2.95 7.94
CA VAL A 126 -0.51 -1.92 7.13
C VAL A 126 0.56 -1.20 6.31
N VAL A 127 0.29 -1.01 5.02
CA VAL A 127 1.14 -0.21 4.13
C VAL A 127 0.37 1.02 3.68
N PHE A 128 1.00 2.18 3.78
CA PHE A 128 0.49 3.47 3.32
C PHE A 128 1.18 3.81 2.00
N LYS A 129 0.41 4.04 0.94
CA LYS A 129 0.93 4.38 -0.40
C LYS A 129 0.18 5.57 -0.97
N GLY A 130 0.90 6.40 -1.72
CA GLY A 130 0.31 7.56 -2.35
C GLY A 130 1.34 8.56 -2.83
N THR A 131 0.94 9.81 -2.92
CA THR A 131 1.80 10.92 -3.32
C THR A 131 1.69 12.09 -2.35
N ALA A 132 2.74 12.90 -2.32
CA ALA A 132 2.77 14.14 -1.57
C ALA A 132 3.61 15.16 -2.33
N LYS A 133 3.35 16.45 -2.13
CA LYS A 133 4.23 17.52 -2.59
C LYS A 133 4.96 18.13 -1.42
N ILE A 134 6.29 18.27 -1.56
CA ILE A 134 7.17 18.87 -0.57
C ILE A 134 7.74 20.17 -1.12
N ASP A 135 7.65 21.24 -0.33
CA ASP A 135 8.24 22.53 -0.66
C ASP A 135 9.75 22.42 -0.96
N GLY A 136 10.16 22.94 -2.12
CA GLY A 136 11.55 22.90 -2.58
C GLY A 136 12.00 21.57 -3.19
N VAL A 137 11.20 20.51 -3.14
CA VAL A 137 11.50 19.19 -3.74
C VAL A 137 10.56 18.89 -4.90
N GLY A 138 9.26 19.16 -4.75
CA GLY A 138 8.22 18.82 -5.71
C GLY A 138 7.40 17.60 -5.28
N GLU A 139 6.76 16.95 -6.25
CA GLU A 139 5.97 15.74 -6.02
C GLU A 139 6.89 14.54 -5.73
N VAL A 140 6.52 13.76 -4.71
CA VAL A 140 7.22 12.56 -4.26
C VAL A 140 6.24 11.41 -4.08
N THR A 141 6.68 10.21 -4.42
CA THR A 141 5.98 8.97 -4.06
C THR A 141 6.15 8.71 -2.58
N VAL A 142 5.06 8.38 -1.91
CA VAL A 142 5.04 8.00 -0.50
C VAL A 142 4.82 6.49 -0.41
N GLN A 143 5.72 5.84 0.32
CA GLN A 143 5.49 4.50 0.84
C GLN A 143 5.96 4.44 2.29
N ASN A 144 5.07 4.02 3.17
CA ASN A 144 5.38 3.78 4.57
C ASN A 144 4.62 2.55 5.08
N SER A 145 5.03 2.02 6.22
CA SER A 145 4.39 0.83 6.78
C SER A 145 4.36 0.88 8.30
N VAL A 146 3.36 0.21 8.87
CA VAL A 146 3.26 -0.08 10.29
C VAL A 146 2.98 -1.56 10.41
N SER A 147 3.86 -2.27 11.10
CA SER A 147 3.61 -3.65 11.51
C SER A 147 3.57 -3.69 13.03
N LEU A 148 2.54 -4.30 13.59
CA LEU A 148 2.31 -4.37 15.03
C LEU A 148 2.30 -5.82 15.46
N ASP A 149 3.06 -6.14 16.49
CA ASP A 149 2.85 -7.36 17.27
C ASP A 149 1.63 -7.13 18.18
N ILE A 150 0.54 -7.82 17.87
CA ILE A 150 -0.74 -7.73 18.58
C ILE A 150 -0.60 -8.20 20.03
N THR A 151 0.33 -9.11 20.32
CA THR A 151 0.52 -9.67 21.66
C THR A 151 1.27 -8.68 22.56
N SER A 152 2.45 -8.23 22.14
CA SER A 152 3.24 -7.27 22.93
C SER A 152 2.79 -5.82 22.78
N THR A 153 1.95 -5.52 21.80
CA THR A 153 1.51 -4.16 21.38
C THR A 153 2.63 -3.26 20.88
N ASN A 154 3.78 -3.85 20.53
CA ASN A 154 4.92 -3.11 20.01
C ASN A 154 4.93 -3.08 18.48
N GLU A 155 5.47 -1.99 17.94
CA GLU A 155 5.72 -1.87 16.51
C GLU A 155 6.94 -2.72 16.10
N ILE A 156 6.78 -3.50 15.04
CA ILE A 156 7.83 -4.28 14.39
C ILE A 156 8.44 -3.42 13.29
N ALA A 157 9.72 -3.11 13.42
CA ALA A 157 10.50 -2.31 12.47
C ALA A 157 11.77 -3.07 12.08
N TYR A 158 12.43 -2.65 11.00
CA TYR A 158 13.66 -3.32 10.56
C TYR A 158 14.70 -3.43 11.68
N SER A 159 14.88 -2.37 12.47
CA SER A 159 15.89 -2.31 13.54
C SER A 159 15.63 -3.24 14.73
N ASN A 160 14.39 -3.68 14.97
CA ASN A 160 14.08 -4.64 16.04
C ASN A 160 13.80 -6.05 15.52
N LEU A 161 13.50 -6.19 14.23
CA LEU A 161 13.45 -7.46 13.51
C LEU A 161 14.87 -8.00 13.22
N VAL A 162 15.77 -7.09 12.85
CA VAL A 162 17.18 -7.30 12.55
C VAL A 162 17.99 -6.53 13.60
N ASN A 163 18.13 -7.14 14.79
CA ASN A 163 18.52 -6.44 16.02
C ASN A 163 20.00 -6.59 16.40
N ASP A 164 20.78 -7.32 15.61
CA ASP A 164 22.22 -7.50 15.81
C ASP A 164 22.96 -7.65 14.46
N ALA A 165 24.30 -7.51 14.50
CA ALA A 165 25.14 -7.48 13.30
C ALA A 165 25.23 -8.84 12.57
N GLU A 166 25.12 -9.97 13.29
CA GLU A 166 25.10 -11.30 12.67
C GLU A 166 23.79 -11.50 11.90
N THR A 167 22.67 -11.15 12.52
CA THR A 167 21.34 -11.16 11.89
C THR A 167 21.29 -10.23 10.69
N GLU A 168 21.84 -9.01 10.81
CA GLU A 168 21.92 -8.06 9.71
C GLU A 168 22.70 -8.62 8.53
N THR A 169 23.85 -9.24 8.78
CA THR A 169 24.67 -9.84 7.72
C THR A 169 23.89 -10.91 6.96
N LYS A 170 23.24 -11.85 7.67
CA LYS A 170 22.45 -12.93 7.04
C LYS A 170 21.25 -12.40 6.25
N VAL A 171 20.50 -11.46 6.83
CA VAL A 171 19.35 -10.87 6.14
C VAL A 171 19.80 -10.11 4.90
N ARG A 172 20.89 -9.33 4.97
CA ARG A 172 21.41 -8.62 3.81
C ARG A 172 21.92 -9.54 2.71
N GLU A 173 22.50 -10.69 3.05
CA GLU A 173 22.87 -11.71 2.05
C GLU A 173 21.64 -12.26 1.32
N ILE A 174 20.56 -12.59 2.04
CA ILE A 174 19.29 -13.03 1.44
C ILE A 174 18.72 -11.93 0.53
N LEU A 175 18.63 -10.70 1.03
CA LEU A 175 18.09 -9.57 0.27
C LEU A 175 18.94 -9.25 -0.97
N ASN A 176 20.25 -9.34 -0.88
CA ASN A 176 21.13 -9.18 -2.02
C ASN A 176 20.87 -10.24 -3.09
N GLN A 177 20.69 -11.50 -2.69
CA GLN A 177 20.34 -12.55 -3.64
C GLN A 177 18.96 -12.31 -4.28
N LYS A 178 17.94 -11.96 -3.48
CA LYS A 178 16.61 -11.62 -4.01
C LYS A 178 16.65 -10.44 -4.98
N ALA A 179 17.47 -9.42 -4.69
CA ALA A 179 17.65 -8.27 -5.57
C ALA A 179 18.24 -8.68 -6.93
N ILE A 180 19.31 -9.49 -6.93
CA ILE A 180 19.94 -10.02 -8.14
C ILE A 180 18.94 -10.89 -8.93
N ASP A 181 18.21 -11.77 -8.24
CA ASP A 181 17.21 -12.64 -8.86
C ASP A 181 16.07 -11.86 -9.51
N ASN A 182 15.72 -10.70 -8.94
CA ASN A 182 14.75 -9.74 -9.49
C ASN A 182 15.33 -8.81 -10.57
N GLY A 183 16.58 -9.00 -10.98
CA GLY A 183 17.21 -8.25 -12.06
C GLY A 183 17.77 -6.89 -11.67
N ILE A 184 17.98 -6.62 -10.37
CA ILE A 184 18.64 -5.41 -9.90
C ILE A 184 20.15 -5.57 -10.09
N GLU A 185 20.71 -4.82 -11.04
CA GLU A 185 22.15 -4.83 -11.32
C GLU A 185 22.95 -4.34 -10.10
N GLY A 186 24.02 -5.06 -9.74
CA GLY A 186 24.80 -4.76 -8.53
C GLY A 186 24.22 -5.29 -7.23
N GLY A 187 22.95 -5.73 -7.22
CA GLY A 187 22.29 -6.33 -6.05
C GLY A 187 21.70 -5.29 -5.09
N LEU A 188 21.79 -5.54 -3.79
CA LEU A 188 21.17 -4.69 -2.77
C LEU A 188 22.03 -3.45 -2.48
N GLU A 189 21.57 -2.30 -2.95
CA GLU A 189 22.09 -0.98 -2.58
C GLU A 189 21.00 -0.16 -1.86
N ALA A 190 20.98 -0.29 -0.53
CA ALA A 190 19.91 0.27 0.30
C ALA A 190 20.45 0.92 1.57
N GLU A 191 19.92 2.10 1.89
CA GLU A 191 19.91 2.67 3.23
C GLU A 191 18.46 2.82 3.70
N GLY A 192 18.24 2.78 5.02
CA GLY A 192 16.90 3.01 5.58
C GLY A 192 15.86 1.95 5.18
N ILE A 193 16.26 0.68 5.11
CA ILE A 193 15.36 -0.45 4.84
C ILE A 193 14.22 -0.45 5.85
N ARG A 194 13.00 -0.61 5.35
CA ARG A 194 11.77 -0.76 6.13
C ARG A 194 11.14 -2.12 5.85
N VAL A 195 10.22 -2.53 6.72
CA VAL A 195 9.59 -3.85 6.64
C VAL A 195 8.08 -3.76 6.80
N TYR A 196 7.40 -4.69 6.16
CA TYR A 196 6.01 -5.03 6.44
C TYR A 196 5.77 -6.52 6.21
N PHE A 197 4.68 -7.06 6.74
CA PHE A 197 4.31 -8.46 6.56
C PHE A 197 3.18 -8.57 5.55
N ASN A 198 3.30 -9.49 4.60
CA ASN A 198 2.29 -9.74 3.56
C ASN A 198 1.98 -11.23 3.50
N GLY A 199 0.88 -11.64 4.13
CA GLY A 199 0.61 -13.07 4.35
C GLY A 199 1.78 -13.78 5.05
N ASP A 200 2.33 -14.80 4.40
CA ASP A 200 3.45 -15.61 4.89
C ASP A 200 4.84 -15.04 4.53
N ASP A 201 4.89 -13.87 3.88
CA ASP A 201 6.12 -13.21 3.49
C ASP A 201 6.44 -12.02 4.41
N VAL A 202 7.73 -11.75 4.57
CA VAL A 202 8.26 -10.48 5.06
C VAL A 202 8.76 -9.69 3.86
N VAL A 203 8.21 -8.50 3.65
CA VAL A 203 8.62 -7.61 2.56
C VAL A 203 9.56 -6.56 3.11
N PHE A 204 10.76 -6.50 2.53
CA PHE A 204 11.76 -5.47 2.80
C PHE A 204 11.72 -4.44 1.68
N TYR A 205 11.61 -3.17 2.02
CA TYR A 205 11.52 -2.12 1.01
C TYR A 205 12.38 -0.91 1.34
N TYR A 206 12.83 -0.23 0.29
CA TYR A 206 13.72 0.91 0.36
C TYR A 206 13.60 1.78 -0.89
N MET A 207 13.94 3.06 -0.77
CA MET A 207 14.18 3.92 -1.92
C MET A 207 15.62 3.68 -2.40
N PRO A 208 15.87 3.40 -3.69
CA PRO A 208 17.22 3.26 -4.21
C PRO A 208 18.08 4.49 -3.91
N LEU A 209 19.39 4.30 -3.78
CA LEU A 209 20.36 5.40 -3.59
C LEU A 209 20.58 6.26 -4.86
N ASP A 210 20.02 5.83 -5.99
CA ASP A 210 19.99 6.62 -7.21
C ASP A 210 19.03 7.81 -7.03
N ASP A 211 19.56 9.03 -7.04
CA ASP A 211 18.79 10.28 -6.92
C ASP A 211 17.68 10.44 -8.00
N SER A 212 17.77 9.67 -9.10
CA SER A 212 16.74 9.63 -10.13
C SER A 212 15.56 8.71 -9.80
N ALA A 213 15.70 7.82 -8.82
CA ALA A 213 14.66 6.89 -8.42
C ALA A 213 13.40 7.62 -7.92
N LYS A 214 12.25 7.12 -8.34
CA LYS A 214 10.93 7.63 -7.97
C LYS A 214 10.05 6.60 -7.29
N GLU A 215 10.50 5.34 -7.28
CA GLU A 215 9.71 4.21 -6.80
C GLU A 215 10.53 3.42 -5.79
N PHE A 216 9.82 2.86 -4.82
CA PHE A 216 10.43 1.96 -3.84
C PHE A 216 10.67 0.60 -4.48
N ILE A 217 11.79 -0.03 -4.10
CA ILE A 217 12.03 -1.43 -4.38
C ILE A 217 11.44 -2.24 -3.22
N GLU A 218 10.69 -3.30 -3.54
CA GLU A 218 10.18 -4.27 -2.58
C GLU A 218 10.79 -5.65 -2.87
N LEU A 219 11.36 -6.27 -1.84
CA LEU A 219 11.93 -7.61 -1.88
C LEU A 219 11.13 -8.49 -0.91
N SER A 220 10.34 -9.41 -1.46
CA SER A 220 9.58 -10.38 -0.67
C SER A 220 10.45 -11.57 -0.28
N VAL A 221 10.46 -11.92 1.00
CA VAL A 221 11.16 -13.08 1.53
C VAL A 221 10.16 -13.94 2.31
N PRO A 222 9.96 -15.21 1.93
CA PRO A 222 9.13 -16.14 2.70
C PRO A 222 9.61 -16.21 4.16
N GLN A 223 8.67 -16.13 5.12
CA GLN A 223 9.02 -16.14 6.54
C GLN A 223 9.79 -17.42 6.95
N SER A 224 9.57 -18.54 6.25
CA SER A 224 10.32 -19.78 6.42
C SER A 224 11.81 -19.66 6.08
N GLU A 225 12.20 -18.75 5.17
CA GLU A 225 13.61 -18.49 4.85
C GLU A 225 14.29 -17.66 5.96
N LEU A 226 13.51 -16.97 6.79
CA LEU A 226 13.97 -16.12 7.88
C LEU A 226 13.92 -16.82 9.25
N GLU A 227 13.36 -18.03 9.31
CA GLU A 227 13.18 -18.78 10.55
C GLU A 227 14.53 -19.06 11.22
N GLY A 228 14.65 -18.68 12.50
CA GLY A 228 15.89 -18.79 13.26
C GLY A 228 16.97 -17.76 12.88
N ILE A 229 16.67 -16.80 12.00
CA ILE A 229 17.54 -15.68 11.65
C ILE A 229 17.03 -14.40 12.32
N ILE A 230 15.77 -14.04 12.06
CA ILE A 230 15.18 -12.79 12.56
C ILE A 230 14.69 -12.90 14.00
N ASN A 231 14.63 -11.76 14.69
CA ASN A 231 13.97 -11.67 15.98
C ASN A 231 12.44 -11.87 15.82
N THR A 232 11.84 -12.61 16.75
CA THR A 232 10.38 -12.85 16.79
C THR A 232 9.75 -12.44 18.12
N GLU A 233 10.54 -11.91 19.05
CA GLU A 233 10.09 -11.42 20.34
C GLU A 233 10.28 -9.91 20.42
N PHE A 234 9.17 -9.15 20.44
CA PHE A 234 9.19 -7.69 20.35
C PHE A 234 8.99 -7.00 21.70
N GLY A 235 9.24 -7.70 22.80
CA GLY A 235 9.16 -7.18 24.16
C GLY A 235 7.93 -7.66 24.94
N GLU A 236 7.78 -7.15 26.16
CA GLU A 236 6.63 -7.46 27.01
C GLU A 236 5.46 -6.53 26.72
N HIS A 237 4.25 -7.02 26.97
CA HIS A 237 3.05 -6.19 26.97
C HIS A 237 3.18 -5.09 28.04
N PRO A 238 2.94 -3.81 27.72
CA PRO A 238 3.02 -2.74 28.70
C PRO A 238 2.04 -2.99 29.85
N ALA A 239 2.51 -2.81 31.09
CA ALA A 239 1.67 -2.95 32.27
C ALA A 239 0.51 -1.94 32.20
N SER A 240 -0.73 -2.45 32.23
CA SER A 240 -1.96 -1.65 32.28
C SER A 240 -2.18 -0.99 33.63
#